data_AF-A0A966X6E2-F1
#
_entry.id   AF-A0A966X6E2-F1
#
_cell.length_a   1.000
_cell.length_b   1.000
_cell.length_c   1.000
_cell.angle_alpha   90.00
_cell.angle_beta   90.00
_cell.angle_gamma   90.00
#
_symmetry.space_group_name_H-M   'P 1'
#
loop_
_entity.id
_entity.type
_entity.pdbx_description
1 polymer ?
#
loop_
_entity_poly.entity_id
_entity_poly.type
_entity_poly.pdbx_seq_one_letter_code
_entity_poly.pdbx_strand_id
1 'polypeptide(L)'
;MSFLGRLFGSLFGSGGPSSSGDANAVYIHVRCRFCKEAIRVRLNRTSDLSPDDDGGGFVVRKSIVGRKCFRRIEVDLAFDRNYRLVSEDVTGGTMITAEEWQAEQVPTS
;
A
#
# COMPACT_ATOMS: atom_id res chain seq x y z
N MET A 1 15.98 -6.87 -23.66
CA MET A 1 15.76 -6.92 -22.20
C MET A 1 14.59 -6.02 -21.87
N SER A 2 13.38 -6.50 -22.13
CA SER A 2 12.13 -5.76 -21.87
C SER A 2 11.05 -6.79 -21.65
N PHE A 3 10.73 -7.07 -20.39
CA PHE A 3 9.62 -7.92 -20.00
C PHE A 3 8.97 -7.24 -18.80
N LEU A 4 7.64 -7.22 -18.80
CA LEU A 4 6.75 -6.64 -17.78
C LEU A 4 6.35 -5.17 -17.98
N GLY A 5 6.16 -4.79 -19.24
CA GLY A 5 5.21 -3.74 -19.56
C GLY A 5 3.77 -4.26 -19.42
N ARG A 6 3.03 -3.67 -18.47
CA ARG A 6 1.57 -3.43 -18.55
C ARG A 6 0.67 -4.68 -18.55
N LEU A 7 0.35 -5.16 -17.34
CA LEU A 7 -0.90 -5.89 -17.07
C LEU A 7 -1.45 -5.61 -15.65
N PHE A 8 -1.49 -4.35 -15.24
CA PHE A 8 -2.23 -3.94 -14.03
C PHE A 8 -3.15 -2.74 -14.32
N GLY A 9 -3.73 -2.72 -15.52
CA GLY A 9 -4.56 -1.63 -16.03
C GLY A 9 -6.07 -1.84 -15.91
N SER A 10 -6.57 -2.80 -15.12
CA SER A 10 -8.01 -3.05 -15.07
C SER A 10 -8.58 -3.66 -13.77
N LEU A 11 -7.88 -3.58 -12.63
CA LEU A 11 -8.37 -4.12 -11.34
C LEU A 11 -8.31 -3.14 -10.17
N PHE A 12 -8.39 -1.83 -10.42
CA PHE A 12 -8.63 -0.81 -9.38
C PHE A 12 -10.09 -0.33 -9.35
N GLY A 13 -11.02 -1.20 -9.72
CA GLY A 13 -12.45 -0.90 -9.68
C GLY A 13 -13.28 -2.13 -9.33
N SER A 14 -13.64 -2.24 -8.04
CA SER A 14 -14.90 -2.83 -7.51
C SER A 14 -14.67 -3.69 -6.26
N GLY A 15 -14.99 -3.12 -5.10
CA GLY A 15 -15.66 -3.82 -4.00
C GLY A 15 -14.84 -4.76 -3.10
N GLY A 16 -14.42 -4.25 -1.93
CA GLY A 16 -13.97 -5.04 -0.77
C GLY A 16 -14.27 -4.25 0.52
N PRO A 17 -14.65 -4.92 1.61
CA PRO A 17 -15.78 -4.55 2.48
C PRO A 17 -15.63 -3.18 3.16
N SER A 18 -16.75 -2.46 3.18
CA SER A 18 -17.02 -1.34 4.09
C SER A 18 -16.90 -1.83 5.54
N SER A 19 -15.68 -1.80 6.08
CA SER A 19 -15.46 -1.90 7.51
C SER A 19 -15.90 -0.57 8.13
N SER A 20 -16.88 -0.61 9.01
CA SER A 20 -17.09 0.43 10.02
C SER A 20 -15.77 0.68 10.76
N GLY A 21 -14.99 1.65 10.27
CA GLY A 21 -13.65 1.97 10.74
C GLY A 21 -13.25 3.30 10.15
N ASP A 22 -12.87 4.24 11.02
CA ASP A 22 -12.40 5.61 10.75
C ASP A 22 -12.45 6.04 9.27
N ALA A 23 -13.37 6.93 8.90
CA ALA A 23 -13.48 7.46 7.53
C ALA A 23 -12.18 8.11 6.97
N ASN A 24 -11.24 8.38 7.87
CA ASN A 24 -9.93 8.96 7.59
C ASN A 24 -8.79 7.94 7.48
N ALA A 25 -9.03 6.64 7.67
CA ALA A 25 -7.98 5.63 7.62
C ALA A 25 -7.93 4.94 6.23
N VAL A 26 -6.74 4.89 5.65
CA VAL A 26 -6.40 4.09 4.46
C VAL A 26 -5.41 3.02 4.91
N TYR A 27 -5.66 1.76 4.56
CA TYR A 27 -4.75 0.67 4.89
C TYR A 27 -3.99 0.24 3.65
N ILE A 28 -2.66 0.23 3.76
CA ILE A 28 -1.78 -0.38 2.77
C ILE A 28 -1.17 -1.64 3.36
N HIS A 29 -0.83 -2.60 2.50
CA HIS A 29 -0.17 -3.83 2.89
C HIS A 29 1.11 -3.96 2.09
N VAL A 30 2.21 -4.24 2.77
CA VAL A 30 3.53 -4.41 2.15
C VAL A 30 4.18 -5.69 2.63
N ARG A 31 4.87 -6.38 1.75
CA ARG A 31 5.67 -7.56 2.08
C ARG A 31 7.13 -7.22 2.06
N CYS A 32 7.83 -7.50 3.15
CA CYS A 32 9.27 -7.30 3.22
C CYS A 32 9.99 -8.22 2.24
N ARG A 33 10.92 -7.69 1.44
CA ARG A 33 11.65 -8.51 0.46
C ARG A 33 12.51 -9.60 1.12
N PHE A 34 13.02 -9.33 2.33
CA PHE A 34 14.01 -10.16 3.02
C PHE A 34 13.40 -11.23 3.92
N CYS A 35 12.62 -10.83 4.94
CA CYS A 35 11.99 -11.78 5.87
C CYS A 35 10.60 -12.25 5.45
N LYS A 36 10.10 -11.78 4.29
CA LYS A 36 8.77 -12.10 3.73
C LYS A 36 7.59 -11.78 4.66
N GLU A 37 7.81 -11.00 5.71
CA GLU A 37 6.75 -10.55 6.61
C GLU A 37 5.79 -9.64 5.85
N ALA A 38 4.50 -9.96 5.93
CA ALA A 38 3.41 -9.14 5.43
C ALA A 38 2.95 -8.16 6.52
N ILE A 39 3.07 -6.87 6.26
CA ILE A 39 2.88 -5.79 7.23
C ILE A 39 1.70 -4.94 6.78
N ARG A 40 0.71 -4.78 7.66
CA ARG A 40 -0.39 -3.84 7.49
C ARG A 40 -0.02 -2.48 8.06
N VAL A 41 -0.17 -1.43 7.28
CA VAL A 41 0.12 -0.05 7.68
C VAL A 41 -1.12 0.80 7.55
N ARG A 42 -1.42 1.56 8.59
CA ARG A 42 -2.50 2.55 8.62
C ARG A 42 -1.92 3.91 8.21
N LEU A 43 -2.51 4.48 7.17
CA LEU A 43 -2.31 5.85 6.74
C LEU A 43 -3.55 6.67 7.13
N ASN A 44 -3.33 7.90 7.59
CA ASN A 44 -4.40 8.84 7.84
C ASN A 44 -4.49 9.86 6.71
N ARG A 45 -5.69 9.99 6.11
CA ARG A 45 -5.99 10.89 4.99
C ARG A 45 -5.71 12.36 5.29
N THR A 46 -5.75 12.78 6.55
CA THR A 46 -5.56 14.19 6.91
C THR A 46 -4.13 14.54 7.30
N SER A 47 -3.33 13.56 7.73
CA SER A 47 -1.98 13.81 8.27
C SER A 47 -0.85 13.12 7.51
N ASP A 48 -1.11 11.98 6.87
CA ASP A 48 -0.09 11.24 6.11
C ASP A 48 -0.12 11.56 4.62
N LEU A 49 -1.26 12.05 4.09
CA LEU A 49 -1.39 12.45 2.69
C LEU A 49 -1.09 13.94 2.56
N SER A 50 -0.05 14.24 1.80
CA SER A 50 0.28 15.61 1.39
C SER A 50 -0.31 15.88 0.02
N PRO A 51 -0.81 17.10 -0.27
CA PRO A 51 -1.13 17.49 -1.63
C PRO A 51 0.13 17.38 -2.50
N ASP A 52 -0.05 16.86 -3.71
CA ASP A 52 1.00 16.84 -4.72
C ASP A 52 1.30 18.28 -5.21
N ASP A 53 2.57 18.57 -5.54
CA ASP A 53 3.01 19.92 -5.91
C ASP A 53 2.30 20.47 -7.16
N ASP A 54 1.91 19.59 -8.09
CA ASP A 54 1.17 19.96 -9.31
C ASP A 54 -0.34 20.13 -9.07
N GLY A 55 -0.82 19.95 -7.83
CA GLY A 55 -2.25 20.04 -7.48
C GLY A 55 -3.12 18.94 -8.10
N GLY A 56 -2.48 17.89 -8.63
CA GLY A 56 -3.12 16.77 -9.33
C GLY A 56 -3.68 15.69 -8.41
N GLY A 57 -3.33 15.69 -7.12
CA GLY A 57 -3.73 14.64 -6.20
C GLY A 57 -2.99 14.70 -4.87
N PHE A 58 -2.61 13.54 -4.35
CA PHE A 58 -1.96 13.39 -3.05
C PHE A 58 -0.77 12.46 -3.11
N VAL A 59 0.26 12.74 -2.33
CA VAL A 59 1.44 11.89 -2.17
C VAL A 59 1.60 11.43 -0.72
N VAL A 60 2.12 10.23 -0.55
CA VAL A 60 2.44 9.64 0.75
C VAL A 60 3.84 9.08 0.69
N ARG A 61 4.68 9.48 1.65
CA ARG A 61 5.98 8.87 1.87
C ARG A 61 6.06 8.29 3.28
N LYS A 62 6.29 6.99 3.39
CA LYS A 62 6.36 6.27 4.66
C LYS A 62 7.58 5.35 4.72
N SER A 63 8.25 5.42 5.86
CA SER A 63 9.25 4.43 6.29
C SER A 63 8.59 3.39 7.19
N ILE A 64 8.59 2.13 6.77
CA ILE A 64 7.95 1.01 7.47
C ILE A 64 9.04 0.10 8.01
N VAL A 65 8.89 -0.37 9.24
CA VAL A 65 9.80 -1.34 9.86
C VAL A 65 8.96 -2.50 10.40
N GLY A 66 9.29 -3.71 9.97
CA GLY A 66 8.62 -4.94 10.39
C GLY A 66 9.06 -5.41 11.78
N ARG A 67 8.40 -6.46 12.28
CA ARG A 67 8.72 -7.04 13.59
C ARG A 67 9.80 -8.12 13.50
N LYS A 68 9.89 -8.83 12.36
CA LYS A 68 10.82 -9.96 12.17
C LYS A 68 12.20 -9.51 11.74
N CYS A 69 12.26 -8.57 10.81
CA CYS A 69 13.51 -7.99 10.34
C CYS A 69 13.39 -6.48 10.37
N PHE A 70 14.13 -5.82 11.28
CA PHE A 70 14.14 -4.37 11.50
C PHE A 70 14.70 -3.54 10.31
N ARG A 71 14.64 -4.10 9.11
CA ARG A 71 14.98 -3.43 7.85
C ARG A 71 13.85 -2.48 7.49
N ARG A 72 14.24 -1.31 6.99
CA ARG A 72 13.30 -0.30 6.53
C ARG A 72 12.80 -0.62 5.13
N ILE A 73 11.51 -0.43 4.94
CA ILE A 73 10.83 -0.43 3.65
C ILE A 73 10.39 1.01 3.43
N GLU A 74 10.86 1.62 2.36
CA GLU A 74 10.41 2.96 1.95
C GLU A 74 9.26 2.78 0.97
N VAL A 75 8.18 3.54 1.19
CA VAL A 75 6.97 3.49 0.37
C VAL A 75 6.63 4.92 -0.04
N ASP A 76 6.58 5.12 -1.35
CA ASP A 76 6.21 6.36 -2.01
C ASP A 76 5.01 6.11 -2.90
N LEU A 77 3.85 6.64 -2.51
CA LEU A 77 2.57 6.45 -3.21
C LEU A 77 2.06 7.78 -3.72
N ALA A 78 1.57 7.80 -4.95
CA ALA A 78 0.82 8.92 -5.50
C ALA A 78 -0.62 8.49 -5.75
N PHE A 79 -1.56 9.35 -5.35
CA PHE A 79 -2.99 9.20 -5.50
C PHE A 79 -3.55 10.34 -6.34
N ASP A 80 -4.64 10.09 -7.07
CA ASP A 80 -5.41 11.13 -7.73
C ASP A 80 -6.31 11.89 -6.74
N ARG A 81 -7.04 12.90 -7.24
CA ARG A 81 -8.02 13.68 -6.45
C ARG A 81 -9.17 12.85 -5.86
N ASN A 82 -9.44 11.68 -6.42
CA ASN A 82 -10.43 10.72 -5.96
C ASN A 82 -9.82 9.65 -5.03
N TYR A 83 -8.58 9.84 -4.58
CA TYR A 83 -7.83 8.90 -3.72
C TYR A 83 -7.59 7.53 -4.37
N ARG A 84 -7.55 7.45 -5.71
CA ARG A 84 -7.13 6.21 -6.38
C ARG A 84 -5.62 6.22 -6.57
N LEU A 85 -4.99 5.06 -6.37
CA LEU A 85 -3.55 4.90 -6.54
C LEU A 85 -3.18 5.09 -8.02
N VAL A 86 -2.26 6.01 -8.29
CA VAL A 86 -1.75 6.34 -9.64
C VAL A 86 -0.33 5.84 -9.82
N SER A 87 0.48 5.91 -8.76
CA SER A 87 1.86 5.43 -8.76
C SER A 87 2.20 4.77 -7.44
N GLU A 88 2.96 3.69 -7.51
CA GLU A 88 3.56 3.02 -6.37
C GLU A 88 5.06 2.85 -6.61
N ASP A 89 5.87 3.30 -5.66
CA ASP A 89 7.28 2.95 -5.56
C ASP A 89 7.53 2.38 -4.16
N VAL A 90 8.06 1.16 -4.12
CA VAL A 90 8.34 0.46 -2.87
C VAL A 90 9.77 -0.04 -2.90
N THR A 91 10.59 0.52 -2.04
CA THR A 91 11.99 0.12 -1.88
C THR A 91 12.16 -0.77 -0.66
N GLY A 92 12.74 -1.96 -0.85
CA GLY A 92 12.97 -2.93 0.23
C GLY A 92 11.81 -3.89 0.50
N GLY A 93 10.72 -3.77 -0.26
CA GLY A 93 9.54 -4.64 -0.18
C GLY A 93 8.75 -4.63 -1.48
N THR A 94 7.52 -5.13 -1.42
CA THR A 94 6.53 -5.08 -2.50
C THR A 94 5.16 -4.76 -1.90
N MET A 95 4.31 -4.02 -2.61
CA MET A 95 2.91 -3.88 -2.20
C MET A 95 2.17 -5.22 -2.39
N ILE A 96 1.24 -5.53 -1.50
CA ILE A 96 0.39 -6.73 -1.58
C ILE A 96 -1.07 -6.34 -1.35
N THR A 97 -1.97 -7.20 -1.79
CA THR A 97 -3.41 -6.97 -1.59
C THR A 97 -3.84 -7.28 -0.15
N ALA A 98 -4.99 -6.74 0.26
CA ALA A 98 -5.58 -7.07 1.56
C ALA A 98 -5.96 -8.57 1.64
N GLU A 99 -6.35 -9.17 0.53
CA GLU A 99 -6.72 -10.60 0.42
C GLU A 99 -5.51 -11.50 0.66
N GLU A 100 -4.37 -11.21 0.02
CA GLU A 100 -3.12 -11.92 0.27
C GLU A 100 -2.69 -11.81 1.74
N TRP A 101 -2.76 -10.61 2.31
CA TRP A 101 -2.44 -10.40 3.71
C TRP A 101 -3.37 -11.19 4.64
N GLN A 102 -4.67 -11.24 4.35
CA GLN A 102 -5.64 -12.01 5.13
C GLN A 102 -5.37 -13.52 5.04
N ALA A 103 -5.10 -14.04 3.84
CA ALA A 103 -4.82 -15.47 3.64
C ALA A 103 -3.61 -15.96 4.46
N GLU A 104 -2.58 -15.12 4.61
CA GLU A 104 -1.41 -15.42 5.43
C GLU A 104 -1.68 -15.33 6.94
N GLN A 105 -2.70 -14.59 7.35
CA GLN A 105 -3.06 -14.35 8.75
C GLN A 105 -4.04 -15.39 9.31
N VAL A 106 -4.69 -16.19 8.47
CA VAL A 106 -5.50 -17.32 8.91
C VAL A 106 -4.55 -18.46 9.28
N PRO A 107 -4.39 -18.82 10.58
CA PRO A 107 -3.67 -20.03 10.93
C PRO A 107 -4.44 -21.20 10.31
N THR A 108 -3.83 -21.90 9.35
CA THR A 108 -4.35 -23.19 8.90
C THR A 108 -4.39 -24.09 10.13
N SER A 109 -5.60 -24.34 10.62
CA SER A 109 -5.87 -25.24 11.75
C SER A 109 -5.82 -26.70 11.29
#